data_AF-A0A0M0BVA8-F1
#
_entry.id   AF-A0A0M0BVA8-F1
#
_cell.length_a   1.000
_cell.length_b   1.000
_cell.length_c   1.000
_cell.angle_alpha   90.00
_cell.angle_beta   90.00
_cell.angle_gamma   90.00
#
_symmetry.space_group_name_H-M   'P 1'
#
loop_
_entity.id
_entity.type
_entity.pdbx_description
1 polymer ?
#
loop_
_entity_poly.entity_id
_entity_poly.type
_entity_poly.pdbx_seq_one_letter_code
_entity_poly.pdbx_strand_id
1 'polypeptide(L)'
;MERKPSNNDALEAVDFIINVLKEHEKDLDRLINQLGTITESLGETGEITIKIEKLEDRITNLQDEITNLIKHLNAPRDVPSYSRGAAVTIKCRQWEDFKNIASGAETVSYIFKDSEKIFEADAVVNGKIVSYTGELPNDNQLLKLWLSKELAVDEKDVFEGVLSIS
;
A
#
# COMPACT_ATOMS: atom_id res chain seq x y z
N MET A 1 -60.80 -18.85 68.38
CA MET A 1 -61.36 -17.48 68.34
C MET A 1 -60.54 -16.68 67.35
N GLU A 2 -61.05 -16.45 66.15
CA GLU A 2 -60.47 -15.47 65.24
C GLU A 2 -60.71 -14.07 65.83
N ARG A 3 -59.63 -13.34 66.09
CA ARG A 3 -59.74 -11.92 66.47
C ARG A 3 -60.19 -11.16 65.24
N LYS A 4 -61.32 -10.45 65.35
CA LYS A 4 -61.79 -9.55 64.30
C LYS A 4 -60.71 -8.47 64.10
N PRO A 5 -60.22 -8.25 62.87
CA PRO A 5 -59.18 -7.27 62.64
C PRO A 5 -59.66 -5.90 63.13
N SER A 6 -58.81 -5.23 63.89
CA SER A 6 -59.10 -3.90 64.40
C SER A 6 -59.03 -2.89 63.25
N ASN A 7 -59.72 -1.76 63.34
CA ASN A 7 -59.60 -0.69 62.34
C ASN A 7 -58.14 -0.22 62.17
N ASN A 8 -57.31 -0.37 63.20
CA ASN A 8 -55.89 -0.05 63.14
C ASN A 8 -55.13 -1.03 62.23
N ASP A 9 -55.44 -2.33 62.31
CA ASP A 9 -54.81 -3.37 61.48
C ASP A 9 -55.13 -3.16 59.98
N ALA A 10 -56.35 -2.68 59.68
CA ALA A 10 -56.75 -2.34 58.31
C ALA A 10 -56.02 -1.11 57.76
N LEU A 11 -55.77 -0.10 58.61
CA LEU A 11 -55.02 1.10 58.24
C LEU A 11 -53.53 0.77 58.02
N GLU A 12 -52.93 -0.05 58.89
CA GLU A 12 -51.54 -0.52 58.72
C GLU A 12 -51.34 -1.31 57.43
N ALA A 13 -52.31 -2.17 57.06
CA ALA A 13 -52.27 -2.90 55.80
C ALA A 13 -52.34 -1.97 54.58
N VAL A 14 -53.14 -0.91 54.64
CA VAL A 14 -53.23 0.10 53.58
C VAL A 14 -51.93 0.90 53.46
N ASP A 15 -51.34 1.33 54.57
CA ASP A 15 -50.05 2.03 54.56
C ASP A 15 -48.93 1.15 53.99
N PHE A 16 -48.94 -0.15 54.31
CA PHE A 16 -48.01 -1.11 53.70
C PHE A 16 -48.19 -1.19 52.18
N ILE A 17 -49.43 -1.31 51.70
CA ILE A 17 -49.72 -1.34 50.25
C ILE A 17 -49.29 -0.04 49.57
N ILE A 18 -49.57 1.12 50.19
CA ILE A 18 -49.17 2.43 49.64
C ILE A 18 -47.65 2.52 49.53
N ASN A 19 -46.91 2.05 50.52
CA ASN A 19 -45.45 2.06 50.49
C ASN A 19 -44.90 1.15 49.38
N VAL A 20 -45.45 -0.06 49.23
CA VAL A 20 -45.08 -0.98 48.14
C VAL A 20 -45.38 -0.36 46.77
N LEU A 21 -46.54 0.27 46.60
CA LEU A 21 -46.90 0.94 45.34
C LEU A 21 -45.97 2.10 45.01
N LYS A 22 -45.56 2.90 46.01
CA LYS A 22 -44.58 3.99 45.83
C LYS A 22 -43.20 3.46 45.43
N GLU A 23 -42.78 2.32 45.99
CA GLU A 23 -41.53 1.68 45.61
C GLU A 23 -41.58 1.18 44.16
N HIS A 24 -42.69 0.55 43.76
CA HIS A 24 -42.89 0.12 42.39
C HIS A 24 -42.95 1.29 41.40
N GLU A 25 -43.58 2.41 41.75
CA GLU A 25 -43.59 3.64 40.94
C GLU A 25 -42.17 4.14 40.68
N LYS A 26 -41.34 4.18 41.74
CA LYS A 26 -39.93 4.57 41.64
C LYS A 26 -39.11 3.60 40.78
N ASP A 27 -39.36 2.29 40.89
CA ASP A 27 -38.68 1.29 40.06
C ASP A 27 -39.09 1.40 38.58
N LEU A 28 -40.36 1.68 38.30
CA LEU A 28 -40.84 1.94 36.94
C LEU A 28 -40.18 3.20 36.35
N ASP A 29 -40.09 4.29 37.11
CA ASP A 29 -39.39 5.51 36.68
C ASP A 29 -37.92 5.21 36.35
N ARG A 30 -37.26 4.38 37.17
CA ARG A 30 -35.89 3.95 36.90
C ARG A 30 -35.80 3.14 35.61
N LEU A 31 -36.69 2.17 35.40
CA LEU A 31 -36.70 1.35 34.19
C LEU A 31 -36.97 2.17 32.93
N ILE A 32 -37.88 3.15 33.00
CA ILE A 32 -38.16 4.07 31.89
C ILE A 32 -36.91 4.87 31.51
N ASN A 33 -36.20 5.41 32.51
CA ASN A 33 -34.97 6.16 32.25
C ASN A 33 -33.89 5.27 31.62
N GLN A 34 -33.72 4.03 32.09
CA GLN A 34 -32.77 3.09 31.50
C GLN A 34 -33.13 2.72 30.06
N LEU A 35 -34.43 2.50 29.77
CA LEU A 35 -34.91 2.24 28.41
C LEU A 35 -34.69 3.45 27.49
N GLY A 36 -34.82 4.67 28.00
CA GLY A 36 -34.49 5.90 27.28
C GLY A 36 -33.02 5.91 26.82
N THR A 37 -32.09 5.66 27.74
CA THR A 37 -30.65 5.57 27.42
C THR A 37 -30.33 4.47 26.41
N ILE A 38 -30.92 3.28 26.56
CA ILE A 38 -30.72 2.17 25.62
C ILE A 38 -31.25 2.56 24.23
N THR A 39 -32.43 3.18 24.16
CA THR A 39 -33.05 3.61 22.90
C THR A 39 -32.20 4.66 22.18
N GLU A 40 -31.62 5.61 22.91
CA GLU A 40 -30.70 6.62 22.36
C GLU A 40 -29.44 5.95 21.78
N SER A 41 -28.81 5.04 22.53
CA SER A 41 -27.63 4.30 22.04
C SER A 41 -27.93 3.39 20.83
N LEU A 42 -29.16 2.86 20.74
CA LEU A 42 -29.61 2.10 19.57
C LEU A 42 -29.82 3.02 18.36
N GLY A 43 -30.25 4.27 18.58
CA GLY A 43 -30.30 5.30 17.54
C GLY A 43 -28.92 5.58 16.92
N GLU A 44 -27.88 5.69 17.74
CA GLU A 44 -26.49 5.81 17.28
C GLU A 44 -26.04 4.59 16.45
N THR A 45 -26.52 3.40 16.81
CA THR A 45 -26.27 2.18 16.03
C THR A 45 -26.84 2.28 14.61
N GLY A 46 -27.98 2.96 14.42
CA GLY A 46 -28.52 3.24 13.09
C GLY A 46 -27.62 4.15 12.25
N GLU A 47 -27.01 5.17 12.85
CA GLU A 47 -26.01 6.00 12.15
C GLU A 47 -24.76 5.20 11.77
N ILE A 48 -24.34 4.26 12.63
CA ILE A 48 -23.23 3.35 12.35
C ILE A 48 -23.57 2.49 11.13
N THR A 49 -24.78 1.94 11.04
CA THR A 49 -25.24 1.18 9.88
C THR A 49 -25.15 1.99 8.59
N ILE A 50 -25.62 3.24 8.58
CA ILE A 50 -25.55 4.11 7.39
C ILE A 50 -24.09 4.38 6.97
N LYS A 51 -23.20 4.59 7.95
CA LYS A 51 -21.76 4.76 7.67
C LYS A 51 -21.13 3.49 7.09
N ILE A 52 -21.56 2.31 7.55
CA ILE A 52 -21.13 1.02 7.02
C ILE A 52 -21.58 0.86 5.57
N GLU A 53 -22.86 1.08 5.27
CA GLU A 53 -23.40 1.00 3.90
C GLU A 53 -22.60 1.92 2.94
N LYS A 54 -22.31 3.16 3.36
CA LYS A 54 -21.49 4.09 2.57
C LYS A 54 -20.06 3.60 2.36
N LEU A 55 -19.48 2.86 3.32
CA LEU A 55 -18.15 2.27 3.16
C LEU A 55 -18.18 1.09 2.19
N GLU A 56 -19.21 0.25 2.25
CA GLU A 56 -19.43 -0.87 1.33
C GLU A 56 -19.55 -0.37 -0.13
N ASP A 57 -20.30 0.71 -0.37
CA ASP A 57 -20.39 1.34 -1.68
C ASP A 57 -19.02 1.83 -2.18
N ARG A 58 -18.25 2.49 -1.31
CA ARG A 58 -16.90 2.97 -1.66
C ARG A 58 -15.95 1.81 -1.97
N ILE A 59 -16.02 0.72 -1.21
CA ILE A 59 -15.23 -0.49 -1.45
C ILE A 59 -15.59 -1.11 -2.80
N THR A 60 -16.88 -1.19 -3.12
CA THR A 60 -17.36 -1.72 -4.40
C THR A 60 -16.82 -0.90 -5.58
N ASN A 61 -16.90 0.42 -5.49
CA ASN A 61 -16.34 1.32 -6.51
C ASN A 61 -14.81 1.15 -6.67
N LEU A 62 -14.07 1.03 -5.56
CA LEU A 62 -12.62 0.78 -5.61
C LEU A 62 -12.30 -0.59 -6.23
N GLN A 63 -13.09 -1.62 -5.95
CA GLN A 63 -12.92 -2.93 -6.55
C GLN A 63 -13.15 -2.89 -8.07
N ASP A 64 -14.13 -2.12 -8.54
CA ASP A 64 -14.38 -1.91 -9.97
C ASP A 64 -13.21 -1.16 -10.64
N GLU A 65 -12.69 -0.10 -10.02
CA GLU A 65 -11.51 0.63 -10.51
C GLU A 65 -10.28 -0.29 -10.60
N ILE A 66 -9.98 -1.07 -9.56
CA ILE A 66 -8.88 -2.03 -9.55
C ILE A 66 -9.07 -3.07 -10.66
N THR A 67 -10.28 -3.60 -10.82
CA THR A 67 -10.60 -4.56 -11.89
C THR A 67 -10.35 -3.96 -13.27
N ASN A 68 -10.72 -2.69 -13.47
CA ASN A 68 -10.45 -1.98 -14.72
C ASN A 68 -8.96 -1.72 -14.95
N LEU A 69 -8.20 -1.38 -13.90
CA LEU A 69 -6.74 -1.23 -14.00
C LEU A 69 -6.05 -2.55 -14.34
N ILE A 70 -6.44 -3.65 -13.69
CA ILE A 70 -5.95 -5.00 -14.00
C ILE A 70 -6.25 -5.36 -15.46
N LYS A 71 -7.46 -5.06 -15.95
CA LYS A 71 -7.81 -5.26 -17.37
C LYS A 71 -6.90 -4.45 -18.29
N HIS A 72 -6.57 -3.20 -17.97
CA HIS A 72 -5.65 -2.39 -18.77
C HIS A 72 -4.19 -2.88 -18.74
N LEU A 73 -3.75 -3.47 -17.62
CA LEU A 73 -2.41 -4.05 -17.50
C LEU A 73 -2.30 -5.40 -18.21
N ASN A 74 -3.36 -6.21 -18.17
CA ASN A 74 -3.42 -7.54 -18.79
C ASN A 74 -3.90 -7.50 -20.25
N ALA A 75 -4.50 -6.40 -20.70
CA ALA A 75 -4.70 -6.17 -22.12
C ALA A 75 -3.32 -6.34 -22.78
N PRO A 76 -3.21 -7.12 -23.87
CA PRO A 76 -2.02 -7.10 -24.68
C PRO A 76 -1.77 -5.63 -25.00
N ARG A 77 -0.78 -5.03 -24.34
CA ARG A 77 -0.11 -3.92 -24.96
C ARG A 77 0.36 -4.55 -26.24
N ASP A 78 -0.23 -4.14 -27.36
CA ASP A 78 0.59 -3.86 -28.52
C ASP A 78 1.67 -2.96 -27.94
N VAL A 79 2.75 -3.59 -27.44
CA VAL A 79 4.05 -2.97 -27.42
C VAL A 79 4.06 -2.32 -28.78
N PRO A 80 4.07 -0.98 -28.90
CA PRO A 80 4.39 -0.42 -30.19
C PRO A 80 5.63 -1.21 -30.55
N SER A 81 5.52 -2.06 -31.58
CA SER A 81 6.67 -2.83 -32.00
C SER A 81 7.67 -1.70 -32.16
N TYR A 82 8.64 -1.61 -31.26
CA TYR A 82 9.72 -0.66 -31.45
C TYR A 82 10.17 -1.11 -32.81
N SER A 83 9.85 -0.29 -33.80
CA SER A 83 10.22 -0.51 -35.17
C SER A 83 11.65 -0.95 -35.03
N ARG A 84 11.99 -2.17 -35.49
CA ARG A 84 13.37 -2.65 -35.51
C ARG A 84 14.15 -1.65 -36.35
N GLY A 85 14.53 -0.56 -35.72
CA GLY A 85 14.50 0.75 -36.31
C GLY A 85 15.53 1.49 -35.52
N ALA A 86 16.75 1.42 -36.06
CA ALA A 86 17.99 1.97 -35.55
C ALA A 86 18.07 1.95 -34.02
N ALA A 87 18.69 0.89 -33.47
CA ALA A 87 19.08 0.90 -32.08
C ALA A 87 19.83 2.21 -31.79
N VAL A 88 19.24 3.02 -30.91
CA VAL A 88 19.81 4.33 -30.58
C VAL A 88 20.95 4.08 -29.61
N THR A 89 22.18 4.29 -30.08
CA THR A 89 23.37 4.26 -29.24
C THR A 89 23.71 5.67 -28.77
N ILE A 90 23.71 5.88 -27.46
CA ILE A 90 24.13 7.14 -26.82
C ILE A 90 25.59 6.97 -26.42
N LYS A 91 26.50 7.77 -26.99
CA LYS A 91 27.93 7.74 -26.62
C LYS A 91 28.26 8.88 -25.67
N CYS A 92 28.55 8.54 -24.42
CA CYS A 92 28.98 9.48 -23.40
C CYS A 92 30.50 9.65 -23.44
N ARG A 93 30.97 10.89 -23.46
CA ARG A 93 32.41 11.21 -23.35
C ARG A 93 32.87 11.34 -21.89
N GLN A 94 31.96 11.74 -21.01
CA GLN A 94 32.24 11.90 -19.58
C GLN A 94 31.62 10.72 -18.82
N TRP A 95 32.36 10.19 -17.85
CA TRP A 95 31.90 9.09 -17.01
C TRP A 95 30.62 9.46 -16.25
N GLU A 96 30.55 10.70 -15.75
CA GLU A 96 29.39 11.16 -14.98
C GLU A 96 28.10 11.18 -15.80
N ASP A 97 28.18 11.56 -17.09
CA ASP A 97 27.03 11.48 -18.00
C ASP A 97 26.60 10.04 -18.23
N PHE A 98 27.56 9.13 -18.42
CA PHE A 98 27.27 7.70 -18.56
C PHE A 98 26.57 7.18 -17.30
N LYS A 99 27.13 7.42 -16.12
CA LYS A 99 26.59 6.98 -14.83
C LYS A 99 25.16 7.47 -14.61
N ASN A 100 24.89 8.74 -14.88
CA ASN A 100 23.57 9.33 -14.72
C ASN A 100 22.51 8.67 -15.62
N ILE A 101 22.88 8.29 -16.85
CA ILE A 101 21.95 7.69 -17.82
C ILE A 101 21.85 6.17 -17.63
N ALA A 102 22.95 5.51 -17.27
CA ALA A 102 23.07 4.07 -17.09
C ALA A 102 22.65 3.57 -15.70
N SER A 103 22.26 4.46 -14.80
CA SER A 103 21.77 4.10 -13.47
C SER A 103 20.50 3.24 -13.57
N GLY A 104 20.51 2.08 -12.92
CA GLY A 104 19.41 1.10 -12.97
C GLY A 104 19.29 0.39 -14.31
N ALA A 105 20.38 0.28 -15.09
CA ALA A 105 20.39 -0.46 -16.34
C ALA A 105 19.97 -1.94 -16.17
N GLU A 106 19.37 -2.49 -17.23
CA GLU A 106 18.95 -3.90 -17.29
C GLU A 106 20.16 -4.85 -17.34
N THR A 107 21.23 -4.42 -18.00
CA THR A 107 22.45 -5.20 -18.19
C THR A 107 23.60 -4.26 -18.50
N VAL A 108 24.77 -4.56 -17.95
CA VAL A 108 26.01 -3.79 -18.19
C VAL A 108 27.11 -4.74 -18.67
N SER A 109 27.71 -4.43 -19.81
CA SER A 109 28.93 -5.07 -20.27
C SER A 109 30.11 -4.12 -20.16
N TYR A 110 31.29 -4.64 -19.85
CA TYR A 110 32.51 -3.84 -19.87
C TYR A 110 33.67 -4.59 -20.52
N ILE A 111 34.62 -3.82 -21.06
CA ILE A 111 35.92 -4.29 -21.52
C ILE A 111 36.98 -3.38 -20.95
N PHE A 112 38.06 -3.98 -20.45
CA PHE A 112 39.24 -3.26 -20.03
C PHE A 112 40.49 -3.75 -20.76
N LYS A 113 41.12 -2.86 -21.54
CA LYS A 113 42.35 -3.14 -22.27
C LYS A 113 43.53 -2.56 -21.48
N ASP A 114 44.11 -3.37 -20.61
CA ASP A 114 45.18 -2.96 -19.67
C ASP A 114 46.38 -2.31 -20.38
N SER A 115 46.80 -2.87 -21.53
CA SER A 115 47.91 -2.33 -22.34
C SER A 115 47.66 -0.92 -22.90
N GLU A 116 46.40 -0.57 -23.12
CA GLU A 116 45.98 0.71 -23.72
C GLU A 116 45.39 1.67 -22.69
N LYS A 117 45.16 1.22 -21.45
CA LYS A 117 44.41 1.92 -20.39
C LYS A 117 43.03 2.40 -20.84
N ILE A 118 42.42 1.68 -21.79
CA ILE A 118 41.10 1.98 -22.32
C ILE A 118 40.07 1.13 -21.57
N PHE A 119 39.08 1.82 -21.01
CA PHE A 119 37.90 1.24 -20.41
C PHE A 119 36.69 1.54 -21.29
N GLU A 120 35.96 0.50 -21.65
CA GLU A 120 34.72 0.56 -22.41
C GLU A 120 33.60 -0.03 -21.55
N ALA A 121 32.48 0.67 -21.44
CA ALA A 121 31.29 0.21 -20.72
C ALA A 121 30.05 0.49 -21.54
N ASP A 122 29.21 -0.53 -21.71
CA ASP A 122 27.92 -0.46 -22.39
C ASP A 122 26.81 -0.87 -21.43
N ALA A 123 25.71 -0.13 -21.44
CA ALA A 123 24.55 -0.39 -20.59
C ALA A 123 23.27 -0.38 -21.42
N VAL A 124 22.37 -1.33 -21.16
CA VAL A 124 21.04 -1.39 -21.77
C VAL A 124 20.04 -0.69 -20.86
N VAL A 125 19.44 0.39 -21.36
CA VAL A 125 18.47 1.20 -20.60
C VAL A 125 17.26 1.50 -21.49
N ASN A 126 16.09 0.99 -21.14
CA ASN A 126 14.84 1.25 -21.87
C ASN A 126 14.96 0.95 -23.38
N GLY A 127 15.62 -0.16 -23.73
CA GLY A 127 15.84 -0.57 -25.13
C GLY A 127 16.87 0.27 -25.91
N LYS A 128 17.67 1.11 -25.23
CA LYS A 128 18.79 1.87 -25.82
C LYS A 128 20.12 1.35 -25.28
N ILE A 129 21.18 1.46 -26.09
CA ILE A 129 22.54 1.21 -25.62
C ILE A 129 23.19 2.55 -25.25
N VAL A 130 23.69 2.65 -24.04
CA VAL A 130 24.49 3.77 -23.56
C VAL A 130 25.92 3.27 -23.46
N SER A 131 26.85 3.97 -24.11
CA SER A 131 28.25 3.57 -24.22
C SER A 131 29.17 4.63 -23.65
N TYR A 132 30.18 4.22 -22.90
CA TYR A 132 31.30 5.03 -22.45
C TYR A 132 32.62 4.43 -22.93
N THR A 133 33.52 5.28 -23.38
CA THR A 133 34.91 4.90 -23.68
C THR A 133 35.83 5.97 -23.11
N GLY A 134 36.74 5.59 -22.23
CA GLY A 134 37.67 6.50 -21.60
C GLY A 134 38.68 5.81 -20.69
N GLU A 135 39.34 6.57 -19.85
CA GLU A 135 40.27 6.03 -18.85
C GLU A 135 39.50 5.54 -17.62
N LEU A 136 40.02 4.47 -17.00
CA LEU A 136 39.38 3.89 -15.82
C LEU A 136 39.40 4.89 -14.63
N PRO A 137 38.26 5.14 -13.97
CA PRO A 137 38.25 5.88 -12.71
C PRO A 137 38.79 4.98 -11.59
N ASN A 138 40.10 5.04 -11.35
CA ASN A 138 40.84 4.37 -10.30
C ASN A 138 41.04 2.84 -10.45
N ASP A 139 42.23 2.43 -10.06
CA ASP A 139 42.86 1.11 -10.14
C ASP A 139 42.07 0.01 -9.38
N ASN A 140 40.91 -0.38 -9.90
CA ASN A 140 40.01 -1.35 -9.27
C ASN A 140 40.13 -2.72 -9.96
N GLN A 141 40.88 -3.63 -9.34
CA GLN A 141 40.93 -5.06 -9.71
C GLN A 141 39.56 -5.78 -9.62
N LEU A 142 38.49 -5.08 -9.20
CA LEU A 142 37.11 -5.57 -9.06
C LEU A 142 36.12 -4.73 -9.88
N LEU A 143 36.38 -4.56 -11.18
CA LEU A 143 35.56 -3.73 -12.10
C LEU A 143 34.07 -4.08 -12.06
N LYS A 144 33.74 -5.37 -12.07
CA LYS A 144 32.36 -5.85 -12.00
C LYS A 144 31.62 -5.36 -10.75
N LEU A 145 32.23 -5.48 -9.58
CA LEU A 145 31.64 -5.02 -8.31
C LEU A 145 31.56 -3.50 -8.24
N TRP A 146 32.58 -2.80 -8.76
CA TRP A 146 32.59 -1.34 -8.84
C TRP A 146 31.43 -0.83 -9.72
N LEU A 147 31.26 -1.38 -10.92
CA LEU A 147 30.18 -1.02 -11.84
C LEU A 147 28.79 -1.28 -11.25
N SER A 148 28.60 -2.43 -10.61
CA SER A 148 27.36 -2.78 -9.91
C SER A 148 26.96 -1.69 -8.90
N LYS A 149 27.92 -1.17 -8.13
CA LYS A 149 27.69 -0.10 -7.15
C LYS A 149 27.48 1.27 -7.79
N GLU A 150 28.32 1.64 -8.76
CA GLU A 150 28.23 2.95 -9.41
C GLU A 150 26.92 3.14 -10.18
N LEU A 151 26.41 2.07 -10.78
CA LEU A 151 25.22 2.10 -11.64
C LEU A 151 23.97 1.58 -10.93
N ALA A 152 24.06 1.16 -9.66
CA ALA A 152 22.96 0.53 -8.92
C ALA A 152 22.32 -0.66 -9.67
N VAL A 153 23.17 -1.52 -10.25
CA VAL A 153 22.80 -2.73 -11.00
C VAL A 153 23.21 -3.97 -10.20
N ASP A 154 22.43 -5.04 -10.24
CA ASP A 154 22.79 -6.31 -9.59
C ASP A 154 24.07 -6.89 -10.22
N GLU A 155 25.00 -7.37 -9.39
CA GLU A 155 26.28 -7.91 -9.86
C GLU A 155 26.10 -9.07 -10.87
N LYS A 156 24.99 -9.82 -10.79
CA LYS A 156 24.69 -10.89 -11.75
C LYS A 156 24.42 -10.37 -13.17
N ASP A 157 23.97 -9.12 -13.29
CA ASP A 157 23.60 -8.45 -14.54
C ASP A 157 24.76 -7.60 -15.11
N VAL A 158 25.94 -7.68 -14.46
CA VAL A 158 27.19 -7.08 -14.94
C VAL A 158 28.15 -8.16 -15.41
N PHE A 159 28.69 -8.04 -16.63
CA PHE A 159 29.65 -9.01 -17.16
C PHE A 159 30.75 -8.37 -18.00
N GLU A 160 31.85 -9.10 -18.17
CA GLU A 160 32.94 -8.70 -19.06
C GLU A 160 32.67 -9.21 -20.48
N GLY A 161 32.59 -8.31 -21.45
CA GLY A 161 32.22 -8.64 -22.84
C GLY A 161 31.64 -7.46 -23.61
N VAL A 162 31.06 -7.75 -24.78
CA VAL A 162 30.44 -6.75 -25.67
C VAL A 162 28.94 -7.00 -25.75
N LEU A 163 28.14 -5.94 -25.68
CA LEU A 163 26.73 -5.95 -26.09
C LEU A 163 26.63 -5.72 -27.60
N SER A 164 26.10 -6.70 -28.33
CA SER A 164 25.85 -6.62 -29.76
C SER A 164 24.37 -6.80 -30.07
N ILE A 165 23.82 -5.95 -30.93
CA ILE A 165 22.48 -6.13 -31.49
C ILE A 165 22.62 -6.97 -32.77
N SER A 166 21.87 -8.06 -32.86
CA SER A 166 21.80 -8.95 -34.03
C SER A 166 20.84 -8.45 -35.10
#